data_AF-A0AAP0F1M0-F1
#
_entry.id   AF-A0AAP0F1M0-F1
#
_cell.length_a   1.000
_cell.length_b   1.000
_cell.length_c   1.000
_cell.angle_alpha   90.00
_cell.angle_beta   90.00
_cell.angle_gamma   90.00
#
_symmetry.space_group_name_H-M   'P 1'
#
loop_
_entity.id
_entity.type
_entity.pdbx_description
1 polymer ?
#
loop_
_entity_poly.entity_id
_entity_poly.type
_entity_poly.pdbx_seq_one_letter_code
_entity_poly.pdbx_strand_id
1 'polypeptide(L)'
;MGSTPFRFENIWLGNKEFKRKFIQWWTSGKQERETGHLFMLRLKQLKKHIVAWNKSSFVVEQMKRSNLIQTIAQLDEEEGTTQWTVEQINQRKQAKLELEHMLLLENRVNQQKMKVK
;
A
#
# COMPACT_ATOMS: atom_id res chain seq x y z
N MET A 1 -26.59 -15.32 -0.45
CA MET A 1 -25.13 -15.22 -0.23
C MET A 1 -24.81 -13.76 0.06
N GLY A 2 -24.57 -13.42 1.33
CA GLY A 2 -24.47 -12.03 1.78
C GLY A 2 -23.22 -11.32 1.27
N SER A 3 -23.37 -10.06 0.83
CA SER A 3 -22.27 -9.15 0.54
C SER A 3 -21.40 -9.00 1.78
N THR A 4 -20.17 -9.51 1.75
CA THR A 4 -19.19 -9.24 2.80
C THR A 4 -18.96 -7.73 2.84
N PRO A 5 -19.24 -7.04 3.95
CA PRO A 5 -19.30 -5.57 3.98
C PRO A 5 -17.95 -4.89 3.74
N PHE A 6 -16.86 -5.64 3.85
CA PHE A 6 -15.49 -5.25 3.49
C PHE A 6 -14.67 -6.50 3.15
N ARG A 7 -13.68 -6.34 2.27
CA ARG A 7 -12.63 -7.33 2.02
C ARG A 7 -11.30 -6.66 2.37
N PHE A 8 -10.60 -7.20 3.36
CA PHE A 8 -9.24 -6.75 3.66
C PHE A 8 -8.31 -7.34 2.60
N GLU A 9 -7.64 -6.49 1.82
CA GLU A 9 -6.55 -6.97 0.98
C GLU A 9 -5.34 -7.27 1.87
N ASN A 10 -4.74 -8.45 1.69
CA ASN A 10 -3.68 -8.96 2.57
C ASN A 10 -2.40 -8.08 2.50
N ILE A 11 -2.21 -7.31 1.42
CA ILE A 11 -1.12 -6.32 1.31
C ILE A 11 -1.22 -5.26 2.41
N TRP A 12 -2.43 -4.84 2.79
CA TRP A 12 -2.61 -3.80 3.80
C TRP A 12 -2.07 -4.24 5.16
N LEU A 13 -2.15 -5.54 5.50
CA LEU A 13 -1.62 -6.09 6.75
C LEU A 13 -0.08 -6.11 6.78
N GLY A 14 0.57 -6.08 5.61
CA GLY A 14 2.02 -5.96 5.49
C GLY A 14 2.52 -4.51 5.59
N ASN A 15 1.66 -3.52 5.38
CA ASN A 15 2.04 -2.11 5.41
C ASN A 15 2.08 -1.59 6.86
N LYS A 16 3.27 -1.22 7.34
CA LYS A 16 3.49 -0.69 8.71
C LYS A 16 2.67 0.57 8.98
N GLU A 17 2.48 1.43 7.99
CA GLU A 17 1.66 2.66 8.11
C GLU A 17 0.17 2.35 8.22
N PHE A 18 -0.30 1.30 7.55
CA PHE A 18 -1.69 0.85 7.67
C PHE A 18 -1.98 0.39 9.11
N LYS A 19 -1.13 -0.44 9.71
CA LYS A 19 -1.31 -0.90 11.10
C LYS A 19 -1.40 0.27 12.09
N ARG A 20 -0.49 1.24 11.96
CA ARG A 20 -0.46 2.44 12.82
C ARG A 20 -1.74 3.27 12.67
N LYS A 21 -2.16 3.54 11.43
CA LYS A 21 -3.38 4.29 11.13
C LYS A 21 -4.65 3.56 11.55
N PHE A 22 -4.69 2.24 11.37
CA PHE A 22 -5.80 1.39 11.79
C PHE A 22 -6.05 1.51 13.30
N ILE A 23 -4.99 1.39 14.11
CA ILE A 23 -5.07 1.56 15.57
C ILE A 23 -5.57 2.97 15.90
N GLN A 24 -5.01 4.01 15.26
CA GLN A 24 -5.44 5.39 15.46
C GLN A 24 -6.93 5.60 15.16
N TRP A 25 -7.43 5.10 14.02
CA TRP A 25 -8.84 5.23 13.67
C TRP A 25 -9.74 4.46 14.63
N TRP A 26 -9.31 3.26 15.03
CA TRP A 26 -10.05 2.43 15.97
C TRP A 26 -10.17 3.06 17.37
N THR A 27 -9.11 3.71 17.86
CA THR A 27 -9.08 4.33 19.19
C THR A 27 -9.59 5.77 19.21
N SER A 28 -9.70 6.44 18.05
CA SER A 28 -10.20 7.82 17.96
C SER A 28 -11.69 8.00 18.31
N GLY A 29 -12.46 6.91 18.43
CA GLY A 29 -13.84 6.95 18.89
C GLY A 29 -13.95 7.04 20.42
N LYS A 30 -14.24 8.24 20.96
CA LYS A 30 -14.49 8.46 22.39
C LYS A 30 -15.69 7.62 22.91
N GLN A 31 -15.39 6.88 23.98
CA GLN A 31 -16.16 6.36 25.13
C GLN A 31 -17.67 6.00 25.12
N GLU A 32 -17.90 4.92 25.89
CA GLU A 32 -18.97 4.60 26.85
C GLU A 32 -20.31 3.94 26.45
N ARG A 33 -20.43 2.71 26.98
CA ARG A 33 -21.59 1.82 27.19
C ARG A 33 -22.10 0.99 26.00
N GLU A 34 -22.42 -0.26 26.36
CA GLU A 34 -22.73 -1.39 25.50
C GLU A 34 -24.00 -1.18 24.67
N THR A 35 -23.87 -1.24 23.34
CA THR A 35 -24.91 -1.77 22.45
C THR A 35 -24.25 -2.28 21.17
N GLY A 36 -24.64 -3.45 20.66
CA GLY A 36 -24.13 -4.00 19.38
C GLY A 36 -24.32 -3.06 18.18
N HIS A 37 -25.24 -2.09 18.29
CA HIS A 37 -25.43 -1.02 17.31
C HIS A 37 -24.19 -0.13 17.15
N LEU A 38 -23.47 0.15 18.24
CA LEU A 38 -22.23 0.94 18.21
C LEU A 38 -21.08 0.20 17.54
N PHE A 39 -20.99 -1.12 17.71
CA PHE A 39 -20.00 -1.93 17.00
C PHE A 39 -20.18 -1.81 15.47
N MET A 40 -21.42 -1.94 15.00
CA MET A 40 -21.74 -1.74 13.58
C MET A 40 -21.42 -0.31 13.11
N LEU A 41 -21.67 0.71 13.94
CA LEU A 41 -21.32 2.09 13.62
C LEU A 41 -19.80 2.29 13.52
N ARG A 42 -19.03 1.69 14.43
CA ARG A 42 -17.55 1.71 14.39
C ARG A 42 -17.02 1.02 13.15
N LEU A 43 -17.56 -0.13 12.77
CA LEU A 43 -17.18 -0.79 11.51
C LEU A 43 -17.50 0.09 10.28
N LYS A 44 -18.63 0.80 10.28
CA LYS A 44 -18.98 1.75 9.21
C LYS A 44 -18.01 2.93 9.15
N GLN A 45 -17.60 3.49 10.29
CA GLN A 45 -16.62 4.57 10.37
C GLN A 45 -15.24 4.09 9.92
N LEU A 46 -14.79 2.94 10.41
CA LEU A 46 -13.54 2.31 10.02
C LEU A 46 -13.48 2.04 8.52
N LYS A 47 -14.59 1.56 7.92
CA LYS A 47 -14.72 1.39 6.47
C LYS A 47 -14.49 2.70 5.72
N LYS A 48 -15.03 3.83 6.20
CA LYS A 48 -14.80 5.15 5.57
C LYS A 48 -13.32 5.55 5.63
N HIS A 49 -12.67 5.37 6.78
CA HIS A 49 -11.24 5.65 6.92
C HIS A 49 -10.38 4.77 6.00
N ILE A 50 -10.67 3.47 5.92
CA ILE A 50 -9.97 2.54 5.02
C ILE A 50 -10.16 2.96 3.57
N VAL A 51 -11.37 3.30 3.13
CA VAL A 51 -11.63 3.74 1.74
C VAL A 51 -10.88 5.03 1.42
N ALA A 52 -10.90 6.02 2.32
CA ALA A 52 -10.20 7.28 2.13
C ALA A 52 -8.67 7.06 2.06
N TRP A 53 -8.15 6.25 2.98
CA TRP A 53 -6.73 5.89 2.98
C TRP A 53 -6.34 5.14 1.71
N ASN A 54 -7.12 4.16 1.28
CA ASN A 54 -6.82 3.37 0.09
C ASN A 54 -6.72 4.25 -1.16
N LYS A 55 -7.60 5.26 -1.30
CA LYS A 55 -7.49 6.25 -2.38
C LYS A 55 -6.19 7.05 -2.30
N SER A 56 -5.85 7.58 -1.13
CA SER A 56 -4.62 8.37 -0.95
C SER A 56 -3.35 7.54 -1.10
N SER A 57 -3.34 6.32 -0.59
CA SER A 57 -2.19 5.42 -0.61
C SER A 57 -1.94 4.85 -1.99
N PHE A 58 -2.99 4.55 -2.77
CA PHE A 58 -2.83 4.19 -4.16
C PHE A 58 -2.16 5.31 -4.96
N VAL A 59 -2.55 6.57 -4.73
CA VAL A 59 -1.90 7.72 -5.38
C VAL A 59 -0.43 7.83 -4.97
N VAL A 60 -0.10 7.69 -3.69
CA VAL A 60 1.28 7.72 -3.18
C VAL A 60 2.12 6.57 -3.75
N GLU A 61 1.55 5.37 -3.85
CA GLU A 61 2.22 4.18 -4.40
C GLU A 61 2.47 4.34 -5.90
N GLN A 62 1.52 4.89 -6.65
CA GLN A 62 1.70 5.22 -8.06
C GLN A 62 2.76 6.30 -8.29
N MET A 63 2.79 7.34 -7.45
CA MET A 63 3.85 8.35 -7.47
C MET A 63 5.22 7.73 -7.16
N LYS A 64 5.31 6.86 -6.14
CA LYS A 64 6.55 6.15 -5.81
C LYS A 64 7.04 5.30 -6.99
N ARG A 65 6.14 4.54 -7.62
CA ARG A 65 6.44 3.73 -8.82
C ARG A 65 6.92 4.60 -9.98
N SER A 66 6.25 5.72 -10.25
CA SER A 66 6.65 6.67 -11.29
C SER A 66 8.04 7.24 -11.02
N ASN A 67 8.32 7.66 -9.79
CA ASN A 67 9.63 8.18 -9.40
C ASN A 67 10.74 7.13 -9.57
N LEU A 68 10.51 5.89 -9.15
CA LEU A 68 11.48 4.81 -9.33
C LEU A 68 11.76 4.53 -10.81
N ILE A 69 10.73 4.51 -11.66
CA ILE A 69 10.89 4.34 -13.10
C ILE A 69 11.71 5.50 -13.68
N GLN A 70 11.43 6.74 -13.27
CA GLN A 70 12.17 7.91 -13.72
C GLN A 70 13.64 7.87 -13.28
N THR A 71 13.91 7.52 -12.02
CA THR A 71 15.29 7.37 -11.52
C THR A 71 16.05 6.29 -12.30
N ILE A 72 15.41 5.16 -12.59
CA ILE A 72 16.03 4.10 -13.41
C ILE A 72 16.31 4.62 -14.82
N ALA A 73 15.37 5.32 -15.46
CA ALA A 73 15.55 5.87 -16.80
C ALA A 73 16.67 6.92 -16.87
N GLN A 74 16.77 7.79 -15.86
CA GLN A 74 17.85 8.78 -15.74
C GLN A 74 19.20 8.10 -15.59
N LEU A 75 19.30 7.12 -14.69
CA LEU A 75 20.54 6.35 -14.52
C LEU A 75 20.90 5.62 -15.82
N ASP A 76 19.95 4.97 -16.49
CA ASP A 76 20.18 4.27 -17.76
C ASP A 76 20.64 5.23 -18.89
N GLU A 77 20.19 6.50 -18.90
CA GLU A 77 20.66 7.54 -19.83
C GLU A 77 22.10 8.01 -19.52
N GLU A 78 22.49 8.04 -18.24
CA GLU A 78 23.85 8.33 -17.78
C GLU A 78 24.84 7.17 -18.01
N GLU A 79 24.37 5.94 -18.30
CA GLU A 79 25.22 4.77 -18.65
C GLU A 79 26.00 4.98 -19.95
N GLY A 80 25.53 5.88 -20.83
CA GLY A 80 26.15 6.14 -22.13
C GLY A 80 27.30 7.16 -22.12
N THR A 81 27.52 7.91 -21.03
CA THR A 81 28.39 9.10 -21.05
C THR A 81 29.53 9.10 -20.02
N THR A 82 29.44 8.38 -18.90
CA THR A 82 30.47 8.44 -17.82
C THR A 82 30.68 7.10 -17.11
N GLN A 83 31.88 6.86 -16.57
CA GLN A 83 32.14 5.74 -15.64
C GLN A 83 31.32 5.92 -14.36
N TRP A 84 30.49 4.93 -14.02
CA TRP A 84 29.61 4.99 -12.86
C TRP A 84 30.35 4.87 -11.53
N THR A 85 29.89 5.63 -10.54
CA THR A 85 30.29 5.45 -9.15
C THR A 85 29.60 4.24 -8.53
N VAL A 86 30.23 3.62 -7.52
CA VAL A 86 29.64 2.50 -6.76
C VAL A 86 28.29 2.88 -6.14
N GLU A 87 28.11 4.15 -5.80
CA GLU A 87 26.86 4.69 -5.26
C GLU A 87 25.72 4.65 -6.30
N GLN A 88 25.97 5.08 -7.54
CA GLN A 88 24.97 5.01 -8.63
C GLN A 88 24.57 3.57 -8.95
N ILE A 89 25.54 2.64 -8.95
CA ILE A 89 25.29 1.21 -9.14
C ILE A 89 24.37 0.68 -8.03
N ASN A 90 24.63 1.04 -6.77
CA ASN A 90 23.81 0.63 -5.63
C ASN A 90 22.42 1.26 -5.67
N GLN A 91 22.31 2.54 -6.05
CA GLN A 91 21.01 3.22 -6.19
C GLN A 91 20.15 2.56 -7.26
N ARG A 92 20.70 2.24 -8.44
CA ARG A 92 19.98 1.50 -9.49
C ARG A 92 19.54 0.12 -9.01
N LYS A 93 20.43 -0.61 -8.33
CA LYS A 93 20.13 -1.95 -7.81
C LYS A 93 19.02 -1.90 -6.77
N GLN A 94 19.07 -0.94 -5.85
CA GLN A 94 18.05 -0.74 -4.83
C GLN A 94 16.70 -0.35 -5.45
N ALA A 95 16.71 0.56 -6.42
CA ALA A 95 15.50 0.97 -7.15
C ALA A 95 14.84 -0.21 -7.89
N LYS A 96 15.63 -1.08 -8.54
CA LYS A 96 15.15 -2.30 -9.18
C LYS A 96 14.56 -3.30 -8.18
N LEU A 97 15.24 -3.55 -7.06
CA LEU A 97 14.74 -4.43 -6.00
C LEU A 97 13.41 -3.93 -5.40
N GLU A 98 13.29 -2.62 -5.17
CA GLU A 98 12.04 -2.04 -4.66
C GLU A 98 10.90 -2.16 -5.68
N LEU A 99 11.18 -1.99 -6.98
CA LEU A 99 10.19 -2.16 -8.03
C LEU A 99 9.72 -3.62 -8.15
N GLU A 100 10.65 -4.59 -8.12
CA GLU A 100 10.33 -6.02 -8.12
C GLU A 100 9.48 -6.41 -6.92
N HIS A 101 9.81 -5.91 -5.73
CA HIS A 101 9.04 -6.16 -4.53
C HIS A 101 7.61 -5.62 -4.65
N MET A 102 7.40 -4.43 -5.22
CA MET A 102 6.06 -3.89 -5.48
C MET A 102 5.27 -4.76 -6.48
N LEU A 103 5.90 -5.21 -7.57
CA LEU A 103 5.27 -6.08 -8.57
C LEU A 103 4.87 -7.45 -8.00
N LEU A 104 5.70 -8.03 -7.12
CA LEU A 104 5.39 -9.29 -6.44
C LEU A 104 4.16 -9.15 -5.52
N LEU A 105 4.03 -8.03 -4.82
CA LEU A 105 2.86 -7.73 -3.99
C LEU A 105 1.59 -7.60 -4.85
N GLU A 106 1.64 -6.82 -5.94
CA GLU A 106 0.53 -6.68 -6.90
C GLU A 106 0.08 -8.05 -7.44
N ASN A 107 1.03 -8.89 -7.87
CA ASN A 107 0.76 -10.24 -8.36
C ASN A 107 0.10 -11.12 -7.29
N ARG A 108 0.57 -11.06 -6.04
CA ARG A 108 -0.02 -11.82 -4.94
C ARG A 108 -1.47 -11.41 -4.67
N VAL A 109 -1.80 -10.11 -4.75
CA VAL A 109 -3.18 -9.64 -4.61
C VAL A 109 -4.05 -10.05 -5.78
N ASN A 110 -3.54 -9.96 -7.01
CA ASN A 110 -4.29 -10.39 -8.18
C ASN A 110 -4.60 -11.89 -8.12
N GLN A 111 -3.66 -12.74 -7.70
CA GLN A 111 -3.91 -14.16 -7.49
C GLN A 111 -4.96 -14.42 -6.40
N GLN A 112 -4.94 -13.67 -5.28
CA GLN A 112 -5.97 -13.77 -4.23
C GLN A 112 -7.35 -13.28 -4.71
N LYS A 113 -7.40 -12.35 -5.66
CA LYS A 113 -8.66 -11.91 -6.30
C LYS A 113 -9.22 -13.00 -7.22
N MET A 114 -8.36 -13.72 -7.95
CA MET A 114 -8.78 -14.80 -8.85
C MET A 114 -9.27 -16.05 -8.12
N LYS A 115 -8.73 -16.36 -6.93
CA LYS A 115 -9.12 -17.52 -6.10
C LYS A 115 -10.47 -17.36 -5.35
N VAL A 116 -11.12 -16.21 -5.45
CA VAL A 116 -12.41 -15.92 -4.78
C VAL A 116 -13.55 -15.82 -5.80
N LYS A 117 -13.36 -16.43 -6.97
CA LYS A 117 -14.38 -16.56 -8.01
C LYS A 117 -15.01 -17.94 -7.97
#